data_AF-A0AAW2QJE9-F1
#
_entry.id   AF-A0AAW2QJE9-F1
#
_cell.length_a   1.000
_cell.length_b   1.000
_cell.length_c   1.000
_cell.angle_alpha   90.00
_cell.angle_beta   90.00
_cell.angle_gamma   90.00
#
_symmetry.space_group_name_H-M   'P 1'
#
loop_
_entity.id
_entity.type
_entity.pdbx_description
1 polymer ?
#
loop_
_entity_poly.entity_id
_entity_poly.type
_entity_poly.pdbx_seq_one_letter_code
_entity_poly.pdbx_strand_id
1 'polypeptide(L)'
;MGSALETLCSQAYGAGQVHMLGIYMQRSIIILLATCVLVSPLYIFATPVLKLLGQQDEIADPAGIYTLLVLPQLCSLAVAFPTQKFLQVQSKVSVLAWIAAFALASQILLCWLFVYVFGWGTTGAAVAFDITSWTSAISQFIYVVGWCKDGWKGFSWAAFREIWAFVRLSFASAIMLCLEIWYIMSIIILTGHLDNAVTAVGSLSIW
;
A
#
# COMPACT_ATOMS: atom_id res chain seq x y z
N MET A 1 -2.59 -7.47 -0.75
CA MET A 1 -3.62 -6.43 -0.95
C MET A 1 -5.00 -7.07 -1.03
N GLY A 2 -5.98 -6.53 -0.30
CA GLY A 2 -7.33 -6.24 -0.78
C GLY A 2 -8.32 -7.35 -1.15
N SER A 3 -7.96 -8.43 -1.85
CA SER A 3 -8.96 -9.27 -2.53
C SER A 3 -9.92 -9.96 -1.54
N ALA A 4 -9.38 -10.53 -0.46
CA ALA A 4 -10.16 -11.13 0.62
C ALA A 4 -11.11 -10.13 1.29
N LEU A 5 -10.60 -8.93 1.63
CA LEU A 5 -11.39 -7.87 2.25
C LEU A 5 -12.46 -7.33 1.30
N GLU A 6 -12.14 -7.19 0.02
CA GLU A 6 -13.05 -6.73 -1.02
C GLU A 6 -14.19 -7.72 -1.26
N THR A 7 -13.90 -9.02 -1.32
CA THR A 7 -14.93 -10.06 -1.40
C THR A 7 -15.81 -10.07 -0.15
N LEU A 8 -15.22 -10.03 1.04
CA LEU A 8 -16.00 -10.07 2.30
C LEU A 8 -16.84 -8.80 2.51
N CYS A 9 -16.28 -7.62 2.22
CA CYS A 9 -17.01 -6.36 2.31
C CYS A 9 -18.12 -6.29 1.26
N SER A 10 -17.87 -6.70 0.01
CA SER A 10 -18.89 -6.68 -1.05
C SER A 10 -20.04 -7.66 -0.75
N GLN A 11 -19.74 -8.86 -0.26
CA GLN A 11 -20.75 -9.82 0.20
C GLN A 11 -21.56 -9.28 1.38
N ALA A 12 -20.90 -8.73 2.40
CA ALA A 12 -21.59 -8.18 3.57
C ALA A 12 -22.47 -6.97 3.21
N TYR A 13 -22.00 -6.10 2.31
CA TYR A 13 -22.76 -4.96 1.82
C TYR A 13 -23.97 -5.41 0.99
N GLY A 14 -23.79 -6.37 0.08
CA GLY A 14 -24.89 -6.97 -0.69
C GLY A 14 -25.94 -7.68 0.19
N ALA A 15 -25.52 -8.24 1.33
CA ALA A 15 -26.41 -8.83 2.33
C ALA A 15 -27.05 -7.80 3.29
N GLY A 16 -26.83 -6.49 3.09
CA GLY A 16 -27.36 -5.42 3.95
C GLY A 16 -26.66 -5.30 5.31
N GLN A 17 -25.58 -6.04 5.57
CA GLN A 17 -24.84 -6.03 6.84
C GLN A 17 -23.76 -4.94 6.86
N VAL A 18 -24.17 -3.68 6.67
CA VAL A 18 -23.24 -2.54 6.53
C VAL A 18 -22.31 -2.37 7.75
N HIS A 19 -22.78 -2.69 8.95
CA HIS A 19 -21.98 -2.62 10.18
C HIS A 19 -20.77 -3.58 10.20
N MET A 20 -20.83 -4.69 9.47
CA MET A 20 -19.73 -5.67 9.41
C MET A 20 -18.54 -5.13 8.63
N LEU A 21 -18.75 -4.18 7.71
CA LEU A 21 -17.66 -3.55 6.96
C LEU A 21 -16.68 -2.85 7.90
N GLY A 22 -17.17 -2.20 8.97
CA GLY A 22 -16.32 -1.55 9.96
C GLY A 22 -15.47 -2.55 10.73
N ILE A 23 -16.03 -3.72 11.06
CA ILE A 23 -15.32 -4.81 11.76
C ILE A 23 -14.25 -5.42 10.86
N TYR A 24 -14.58 -5.70 9.59
CA TYR A 24 -13.60 -6.23 8.63
C TYR A 24 -12.48 -5.23 8.34
N MET A 25 -12.81 -3.94 8.24
CA MET A 25 -11.82 -2.87 8.11
C MET A 25 -10.84 -2.86 9.30
N GLN A 26 -11.36 -2.82 10.54
CA GLN A 26 -10.53 -2.84 11.75
C GLN A 26 -9.65 -4.10 11.83
N ARG A 27 -10.23 -5.28 11.54
CA ARG A 27 -9.49 -6.54 11.50
C ARG A 27 -8.35 -6.49 10.48
N SER A 28 -8.63 -5.97 9.28
CA SER A 28 -7.62 -5.85 8.23
C SER A 28 -6.52 -4.86 8.60
N ILE A 29 -6.84 -3.75 9.27
CA ILE A 29 -5.83 -2.80 9.76
C ILE A 29 -4.88 -3.49 10.74
N ILE A 30 -5.41 -4.24 11.72
CA ILE A 30 -4.61 -4.97 12.71
C ILE A 30 -3.67 -5.97 12.02
N ILE A 31 -4.20 -6.76 11.09
CA ILE A 31 -3.41 -7.77 10.35
C ILE A 31 -2.33 -7.09 9.51
N LEU A 32 -2.66 -6.01 8.79
CA LEU A 32 -1.69 -5.33 7.93
C LEU A 32 -0.61 -4.60 8.75
N LEU A 33 -0.94 -4.06 9.92
CA LEU A 33 0.06 -3.49 10.83
C LEU A 33 1.01 -4.56 11.37
N ALA A 34 0.49 -5.73 11.76
CA ALA A 34 1.33 -6.87 12.16
C ALA A 34 2.24 -7.31 11.00
N THR A 35 1.72 -7.35 9.77
CA THR A 35 2.52 -7.64 8.58
C THR A 35 3.56 -6.55 8.29
N CYS A 36 3.26 -5.26 8.50
CA CYS A 36 4.25 -4.17 8.39
C CYS A 36 5.43 -4.44 9.32
N VAL A 37 5.15 -4.83 10.57
CA VAL A 37 6.20 -5.18 11.56
C VAL A 37 6.98 -6.42 11.11
N LEU A 38 6.33 -7.47 10.63
CA LEU A 38 7.00 -8.69 10.15
C LEU A 38 7.90 -8.45 8.93
N VAL A 39 7.52 -7.52 8.04
CA VAL A 39 8.27 -7.16 6.83
C VAL A 39 9.36 -6.12 7.12
N SER A 40 9.24 -5.35 8.20
CA SER A 40 10.20 -4.30 8.56
C SER A 40 11.68 -4.74 8.59
N PRO A 41 12.07 -5.96 9.02
CA PRO A 41 13.46 -6.37 8.97
C PRO A 41 14.01 -6.42 7.55
N LEU A 42 13.19 -6.77 6.55
CA LEU A 42 13.63 -6.77 5.14
C LEU A 42 13.95 -5.35 4.65
N TYR A 43 13.22 -4.35 5.13
CA TYR A 43 13.49 -2.95 4.81
C TYR A 43 14.73 -2.44 5.56
N ILE A 44 14.89 -2.83 6.83
CA ILE A 44 16.04 -2.45 7.65
C ILE A 44 17.35 -3.04 7.11
N PHE A 45 17.31 -4.29 6.65
CA PHE A 45 18.45 -4.99 6.07
C PHE A 45 18.47 -4.94 4.54
N ALA A 46 17.80 -3.95 3.92
CA ALA A 46 17.74 -3.85 2.46
C ALA A 46 19.13 -3.73 1.82
N THR A 47 20.01 -2.88 2.36
CA THR A 47 21.39 -2.72 1.85
C THR A 47 22.17 -4.05 1.83
N PRO A 48 22.37 -4.76 2.95
CA PRO A 48 23.13 -6.02 2.94
C PRO A 48 22.45 -7.11 2.11
N VAL A 49 21.12 -7.16 2.05
CA VAL A 49 20.39 -8.10 1.18
C VAL A 49 20.70 -7.81 -0.30
N LEU A 50 20.67 -6.56 -0.73
CA LEU A 50 21.00 -6.18 -2.11
C LEU A 50 22.45 -6.51 -2.47
N LYS A 51 23.39 -6.25 -1.56
CA LYS A 51 24.81 -6.61 -1.76
C LYS A 51 25.00 -8.12 -1.84
N LEU A 52 24.29 -8.89 -1.03
CA LEU A 52 24.31 -10.36 -1.08
C LEU A 52 23.77 -10.91 -2.40
N LEU A 53 22.79 -10.22 -3.01
CA LEU A 53 22.27 -10.53 -4.34
C LEU A 53 23.21 -10.10 -5.49
N GLY A 54 24.40 -9.59 -5.17
CA GLY A 54 25.43 -9.22 -6.14
C GLY A 54 25.32 -7.79 -6.67
N GLN A 55 24.52 -6.93 -6.03
CA GLN A 55 24.35 -5.56 -6.47
C GLN A 55 25.55 -4.68 -6.07
N GLN A 56 25.94 -3.76 -6.97
CA GLN A 56 27.03 -2.81 -6.74
C GLN A 56 26.72 -1.86 -5.57
N ASP A 57 27.76 -1.51 -4.80
CA ASP A 57 27.64 -0.63 -3.62
C ASP A 57 27.00 0.73 -3.95
N GLU A 58 27.39 1.32 -5.08
CA GLU A 58 26.87 2.61 -5.57
C GLU A 58 25.34 2.61 -5.81
N ILE A 59 24.73 1.43 -5.95
CA ILE A 59 23.28 1.24 -6.11
C ILE A 59 22.66 0.75 -4.79
N ALA A 60 23.28 -0.24 -4.15
CA ALA A 60 22.76 -0.90 -2.95
C ALA A 60 22.68 0.05 -1.74
N ASP A 61 23.67 0.92 -1.56
CA ASP A 61 23.73 1.85 -0.43
C ASP A 61 22.63 2.92 -0.49
N PRO A 62 22.47 3.71 -1.58
CA PRO A 62 21.38 4.68 -1.67
C PRO A 62 19.99 4.02 -1.71
N ALA A 63 19.86 2.84 -2.33
CA ALA A 63 18.59 2.11 -2.36
C ALA A 63 18.15 1.66 -0.96
N GLY A 64 19.08 1.16 -0.14
CA GLY A 64 18.75 0.75 1.22
C GLY A 64 18.44 1.93 2.15
N ILE A 65 19.16 3.05 2.03
CA ILE A 65 18.81 4.29 2.75
C ILE A 65 17.41 4.74 2.37
N TYR A 66 17.08 4.79 1.07
CA TYR A 66 15.75 5.18 0.61
C TYR A 66 14.66 4.21 1.12
N THR A 67 14.94 2.91 1.10
CA THR A 67 14.01 1.88 1.61
C THR A 67 13.73 2.06 3.10
N LEU A 68 14.76 2.35 3.90
CA LEU A 68 14.62 2.68 5.31
C LEU A 68 13.76 3.93 5.53
N LEU A 69 13.97 4.97 4.72
CA LEU A 69 13.22 6.22 4.83
C LEU A 69 11.73 6.03 4.53
N VAL A 70 11.37 5.16 3.58
CA VAL A 70 9.97 4.91 3.16
C VAL A 70 9.25 3.87 4.05
N LEU A 71 9.93 3.33 5.06
CA LEU A 71 9.32 2.39 6.02
C LEU A 71 8.05 2.93 6.71
N PRO A 72 7.93 4.21 7.11
CA PRO A 72 6.70 4.77 7.66
C PRO A 72 5.53 4.71 6.68
N GLN A 73 5.76 4.96 5.38
CA GLN A 73 4.75 4.84 4.34
C GLN A 73 4.20 3.41 4.24
N LEU A 74 5.04 2.38 4.41
CA LEU A 74 4.57 0.98 4.42
C LEU A 74 3.47 0.76 5.47
N CYS A 75 3.63 1.34 6.66
CA CYS A 75 2.63 1.22 7.71
C CYS A 75 1.40 2.12 7.47
N SER A 76 1.53 3.22 6.71
CA SER A 76 0.37 4.01 6.30
C SER A 76 -0.57 3.21 5.38
N LEU A 77 -0.02 2.34 4.51
CA LEU A 77 -0.81 1.45 3.65
C LEU A 77 -1.69 0.49 4.44
N ALA A 78 -1.27 0.09 5.66
CA ALA A 78 -2.06 -0.76 6.54
C ALA A 78 -3.38 -0.10 6.95
N VAL A 79 -3.43 1.24 6.98
CA VAL A 79 -4.64 2.02 7.26
C VAL A 79 -5.35 2.42 5.95
N ALA A 80 -4.61 2.86 4.94
CA ALA A 80 -5.17 3.34 3.68
C ALA A 80 -5.92 2.25 2.91
N PHE A 81 -5.36 1.04 2.75
CA PHE A 81 -6.03 0.01 1.94
C PHE A 81 -7.37 -0.45 2.53
N PRO A 82 -7.49 -0.75 3.84
CA PRO A 82 -8.78 -1.16 4.38
C PRO A 82 -9.83 -0.03 4.35
N THR A 83 -9.43 1.19 4.68
CA THR A 83 -10.34 2.35 4.66
C THR A 83 -10.79 2.70 3.25
N GLN A 84 -9.89 2.62 2.27
CA GLN A 84 -10.22 2.75 0.86
C GLN A 84 -11.25 1.70 0.42
N LYS A 85 -11.04 0.41 0.75
CA LYS A 85 -12.00 -0.64 0.39
C LYS A 85 -13.35 -0.48 1.08
N PHE A 86 -13.36 -0.06 2.34
CA PHE A 86 -14.59 0.28 3.08
C PHE A 86 -15.39 1.36 2.35
N LEU A 87 -14.74 2.41 1.87
CA LEU A 87 -15.39 3.52 1.13
C LEU A 87 -15.80 3.13 -0.29
N GLN A 88 -14.99 2.32 -0.99
CA GLN A 88 -15.28 1.83 -2.35
C GLN A 88 -16.55 0.97 -2.37
N VAL A 89 -16.70 0.04 -1.43
CA VAL A 89 -17.85 -0.87 -1.38
C VAL A 89 -19.18 -0.13 -1.09
N GLN A 90 -19.12 1.01 -0.40
CA GLN A 90 -20.27 1.88 -0.16
C GLN A 90 -20.52 2.90 -1.28
N SER A 91 -19.84 2.74 -2.43
CA SER A 91 -19.90 3.67 -3.57
C SER A 91 -19.51 5.12 -3.21
N LYS A 92 -18.70 5.34 -2.17
CA LYS A 92 -18.17 6.66 -1.77
C LYS A 92 -16.87 7.01 -2.49
N VAL A 93 -16.75 6.61 -3.76
CA VAL A 93 -15.54 6.76 -4.58
C VAL A 93 -15.20 8.22 -4.89
N SER A 94 -16.19 9.12 -4.91
CA SER A 94 -15.94 10.57 -5.11
C SER A 94 -15.07 11.16 -4.00
N VAL A 95 -15.26 10.73 -2.75
CA VAL A 95 -14.44 11.19 -1.60
C VAL A 95 -13.01 10.72 -1.77
N LEU A 96 -12.81 9.46 -2.18
CA LEU A 96 -11.50 8.91 -2.46
C LEU A 96 -10.81 9.66 -3.61
N ALA A 97 -11.55 10.03 -4.65
CA ALA A 97 -11.01 10.80 -5.78
C ALA A 97 -10.54 12.19 -5.34
N TRP A 98 -11.32 12.90 -4.50
CA TRP A 98 -10.91 14.21 -3.96
C TRP A 98 -9.70 14.11 -3.05
N ILE A 99 -9.64 13.12 -2.16
CA ILE A 99 -8.47 12.88 -1.30
C ILE A 99 -7.25 12.56 -2.17
N ALA A 100 -7.39 11.72 -3.19
CA ALA A 100 -6.30 11.37 -4.11
C ALA A 100 -5.80 12.57 -4.93
N ALA A 101 -6.71 13.43 -5.40
CA ALA A 101 -6.35 14.65 -6.11
C ALA A 101 -5.57 15.62 -5.21
N PHE A 102 -6.02 15.80 -3.96
CA PHE A 102 -5.30 16.62 -2.98
C PHE A 102 -3.94 16.01 -2.60
N ALA A 103 -3.88 14.69 -2.43
CA ALA A 103 -2.66 13.95 -2.18
C ALA A 103 -1.65 14.14 -3.32
N LEU A 104 -2.11 14.07 -4.58
CA LEU A 104 -1.25 14.29 -5.73
C LEU A 104 -0.72 15.73 -5.78
N ALA A 105 -1.58 16.72 -5.58
CA ALA A 105 -1.18 18.13 -5.56
C ALA A 105 -0.17 18.42 -4.43
N SER A 106 -0.44 17.90 -3.23
CA SER A 106 0.47 18.04 -2.08
C SER A 106 1.79 17.29 -2.31
N GLN A 107 1.78 16.10 -2.93
CA GLN A 107 3.00 15.39 -3.29
C GLN A 107 3.87 16.20 -4.24
N ILE A 108 3.29 16.80 -5.28
CA ILE A 108 4.04 17.63 -6.24
C ILE A 108 4.67 18.82 -5.52
N LEU A 109 3.90 19.51 -4.68
CA LEU A 109 4.37 20.68 -3.94
C LEU A 109 5.47 20.31 -2.92
N LEU A 110 5.28 19.22 -2.17
CA LEU A 110 6.25 18.74 -1.17
C LEU A 110 7.53 18.22 -1.81
N CYS A 111 7.42 17.48 -2.93
CA CYS A 111 8.58 17.09 -3.72
C CYS A 111 9.33 18.32 -4.23
N TRP A 112 8.62 19.32 -4.77
CA TRP A 112 9.27 20.54 -5.24
C TRP A 112 10.02 21.25 -4.09
N LEU A 113 9.37 21.38 -2.94
CA LEU A 113 9.92 22.03 -1.76
C LEU A 113 11.14 21.27 -1.20
N PHE A 114 10.99 19.97 -0.89
CA PHE A 114 12.05 19.21 -0.22
C PHE A 114 13.21 18.86 -1.13
N VAL A 115 12.94 18.56 -2.41
CA VAL A 115 13.99 18.17 -3.35
C VAL A 115 14.75 19.40 -3.86
N TYR A 116 14.05 20.44 -4.33
CA TYR A 116 14.71 21.57 -4.99
C TYR A 116 14.98 22.74 -4.06
N VAL A 117 14.05 23.11 -3.18
CA VAL A 117 14.22 24.29 -2.31
C VAL A 117 15.14 23.97 -1.13
N PHE A 118 14.91 22.84 -0.46
CA PHE A 118 15.74 22.41 0.68
C PHE A 118 16.97 21.60 0.27
N GLY A 119 17.04 21.13 -0.97
CA GLY A 119 18.20 20.38 -1.48
C GLY A 119 18.37 18.99 -0.87
N TRP A 120 17.31 18.36 -0.35
CA TRP A 120 17.40 17.05 0.32
C TRP A 120 17.45 15.86 -0.65
N GLY A 121 17.39 16.11 -1.96
CA GLY A 121 17.52 15.06 -2.99
C GLY A 121 16.51 13.91 -2.79
N THR A 122 17.00 12.67 -2.86
CA THR A 122 16.19 11.45 -2.69
C THR A 122 15.58 11.33 -1.29
N THR A 123 16.23 11.86 -0.26
CA THR A 123 15.68 11.90 1.10
C THR A 123 14.45 12.79 1.16
N GLY A 124 14.49 13.94 0.48
CA GLY A 124 13.34 14.84 0.35
C GLY A 124 12.14 14.18 -0.34
N ALA A 125 12.39 13.38 -1.37
CA ALA A 125 11.35 12.62 -2.06
C ALA A 125 10.70 11.56 -1.15
N ALA A 126 11.50 10.83 -0.35
CA ALA A 126 10.99 9.86 0.61
C ALA A 126 10.10 10.52 1.69
N VAL A 127 10.56 11.63 2.27
CA VAL A 127 9.79 12.37 3.29
C VAL A 127 8.48 12.93 2.72
N ALA A 128 8.52 13.50 1.50
CA ALA A 128 7.29 13.94 0.84
C ALA A 128 6.30 12.77 0.66
N PHE A 129 6.81 11.61 0.26
CA PHE A 129 6.01 10.40 0.08
C PHE A 129 5.39 9.89 1.39
N ASP A 130 6.13 9.88 2.49
CA ASP A 130 5.60 9.52 3.82
C ASP A 130 4.48 10.48 4.25
N ILE A 131 4.71 11.79 4.15
CA ILE A 131 3.75 12.82 4.58
C ILE A 131 2.45 12.69 3.79
N THR A 132 2.53 12.61 2.47
CA THR A 132 1.34 12.48 1.62
C THR A 132 0.59 11.18 1.89
N SER A 133 1.32 10.08 2.07
CA SER A 133 0.73 8.75 2.31
C SER A 133 0.01 8.68 3.66
N TRP A 134 0.58 9.27 4.71
CA TRP A 134 -0.07 9.36 6.02
C TRP A 134 -1.24 10.35 6.02
N THR A 135 -1.09 11.50 5.36
CA THR A 135 -2.18 12.47 5.21
C THR A 135 -3.39 11.84 4.53
N SER A 136 -3.17 11.06 3.48
CA SER A 136 -4.23 10.33 2.78
C SER A 136 -4.89 9.28 3.67
N ALA A 137 -4.10 8.46 4.36
CA ALA A 137 -4.59 7.42 5.26
C ALA A 137 -5.43 8.00 6.41
N ILE A 138 -4.94 9.07 7.04
CA ILE A 138 -5.62 9.77 8.13
C ILE A 138 -6.90 10.43 7.62
N SER A 139 -6.87 11.10 6.47
CA SER A 139 -8.05 11.74 5.88
C SER A 139 -9.17 10.74 5.59
N GLN A 140 -8.82 9.58 5.01
CA GLN A 140 -9.77 8.48 4.78
C GLN A 140 -10.35 7.96 6.10
N PHE A 141 -9.51 7.73 7.11
CA PHE A 141 -9.96 7.23 8.41
C PHE A 141 -10.88 8.22 9.14
N ILE A 142 -10.53 9.52 9.16
CA ILE A 142 -11.37 10.58 9.74
C ILE A 142 -12.74 10.63 9.05
N TYR A 143 -12.76 10.54 7.72
CA TYR A 143 -14.01 10.55 6.97
C TYR A 143 -14.91 9.35 7.35
N VAL A 144 -14.33 8.16 7.51
CA VAL A 144 -15.06 6.96 7.95
C VAL A 144 -15.66 7.17 9.34
N VAL A 145 -14.89 7.70 10.30
CA VAL A 145 -15.36 7.91 11.67
C VAL A 145 -16.44 9.00 11.76
N GLY A 146 -16.30 10.09 10.99
CA GLY A 146 -17.20 11.25 11.06
C GLY A 146 -18.50 11.10 10.26
N TRP A 147 -18.43 10.57 9.04
CA TRP A 147 -19.54 10.59 8.08
C TRP A 147 -20.18 9.22 7.81
N CYS A 148 -19.49 8.09 8.08
CA CYS A 148 -20.00 6.75 7.78
C CYS A 148 -20.66 6.07 8.99
N LYS A 149 -21.65 6.70 9.63
CA LYS A 149 -22.30 6.19 10.87
C LYS A 149 -23.04 4.85 10.71
N ASP A 150 -23.38 4.46 9.48
CA ASP A 150 -24.07 3.20 9.20
C ASP A 150 -23.10 2.01 9.19
N GLY A 151 -21.89 2.20 8.66
CA GLY A 151 -20.85 1.16 8.61
C GLY A 151 -19.85 1.21 9.77
N TRP A 152 -19.62 2.39 10.36
CA TRP A 152 -18.74 2.58 11.51
C TRP A 152 -19.56 2.78 12.79
N LYS A 153 -19.53 1.78 13.67
CA LYS A 153 -20.16 1.82 15.01
C LYS A 153 -19.15 1.98 16.15
N GLY A 154 -17.92 2.40 15.83
CA GLY A 154 -16.82 2.49 16.79
C GLY A 154 -15.93 1.23 16.83
N PHE A 155 -14.95 1.25 17.73
CA PHE A 155 -14.03 0.12 17.92
C PHE A 155 -14.76 -1.09 18.51
N SER A 156 -14.55 -2.26 17.91
CA SER A 156 -15.22 -3.49 18.32
C SER A 156 -14.21 -4.60 18.60
N TRP A 157 -14.38 -5.29 19.73
CA TRP A 157 -13.61 -6.49 20.07
C TRP A 157 -13.83 -7.64 19.07
N ALA A 158 -14.92 -7.60 18.28
CA ALA A 158 -15.15 -8.54 17.19
C ALA A 158 -14.09 -8.47 16.08
N ALA A 159 -13.33 -7.37 15.99
CA ALA A 159 -12.19 -7.25 15.09
C ALA A 159 -11.12 -8.31 15.40
N PHE A 160 -10.98 -8.73 16.67
CA PHE A 160 -10.01 -9.74 17.10
C PHE A 160 -10.51 -11.19 16.98
N ARG A 161 -11.80 -11.40 16.71
CA ARG A 161 -12.35 -12.74 16.48
C ARG A 161 -12.04 -13.19 15.05
N GLU A 162 -11.86 -14.50 14.84
CA GLU A 162 -11.66 -15.10 13.50
C GLU A 162 -10.50 -14.49 12.69
N ILE A 163 -9.46 -13.97 13.36
CA ILE A 163 -8.27 -13.42 12.68
C ILE A 163 -7.62 -14.50 11.80
N TRP A 164 -7.49 -15.73 12.29
CA TRP A 164 -6.77 -16.78 11.57
C TRP A 164 -7.42 -17.14 10.23
N ALA A 165 -8.75 -17.26 10.19
CA ALA A 165 -9.47 -17.51 8.94
C ALA A 165 -9.26 -16.35 7.93
N PHE A 166 -9.30 -15.11 8.42
CA PHE A 166 -9.07 -13.93 7.60
C PHE A 166 -7.62 -13.82 7.10
N VAL A 167 -6.64 -14.17 7.96
CA VAL A 167 -5.22 -14.23 7.61
C VAL A 167 -4.98 -15.28 6.53
N ARG A 168 -5.54 -16.49 6.68
CA ARG A 168 -5.40 -17.56 5.68
C ARG A 168 -5.91 -17.12 4.31
N LEU A 169 -7.07 -16.48 4.26
CA LEU A 169 -7.64 -15.96 3.00
C LEU A 169 -6.78 -14.82 2.44
N SER A 170 -6.37 -13.88 3.28
CA SER A 170 -5.51 -12.75 2.88
C SER A 170 -4.13 -13.21 2.40
N PHE A 171 -3.59 -14.27 2.98
CA PHE A 171 -2.31 -14.87 2.61
C PHE A 171 -2.38 -15.52 1.23
N ALA A 172 -3.46 -16.24 0.92
CA ALA A 172 -3.69 -16.79 -0.42
C ALA A 172 -3.74 -15.68 -1.49
N SER A 173 -4.49 -14.60 -1.23
CA SER A 173 -4.54 -13.43 -2.12
C SER A 173 -3.17 -12.74 -2.25
N ALA A 174 -2.39 -12.69 -1.17
CA ALA A 174 -1.04 -12.11 -1.20
C ALA A 174 -0.10 -12.94 -2.07
N ILE A 175 -0.11 -14.28 -1.96
CA ILE A 175 0.68 -15.16 -2.82
C ILE A 175 0.31 -14.98 -4.28
N MET A 176 -0.98 -14.94 -4.61
CA MET A 176 -1.44 -14.75 -5.98
C MET A 176 -0.87 -13.46 -6.59
N LEU A 177 -0.94 -12.34 -5.87
CA LEU A 177 -0.39 -11.06 -6.32
C LEU A 177 1.14 -11.10 -6.43
N CYS A 178 1.83 -11.72 -5.48
CA CYS A 178 3.28 -11.87 -5.54
C CYS A 178 3.70 -12.68 -6.77
N LEU A 179 2.99 -13.77 -7.07
CA LEU A 179 3.25 -14.59 -8.26
C LEU A 179 3.00 -13.80 -9.55
N GLU A 180 1.95 -12.98 -9.61
CA GLU A 180 1.68 -12.11 -10.74
C GLU A 180 2.82 -11.10 -10.96
N ILE A 181 3.25 -10.41 -9.90
CA ILE A 181 4.36 -9.44 -9.98
C ILE A 181 5.66 -10.12 -10.39
N TRP A 182 6.00 -11.26 -9.77
CA TRP A 182 7.22 -12.00 -10.08
C TRP A 182 7.22 -12.57 -11.49
N TYR A 183 6.06 -13.04 -11.96
CA TYR A 183 5.88 -13.50 -13.33
C TYR A 183 6.17 -12.38 -14.34
N ILE A 184 5.58 -11.20 -14.12
CA ILE A 184 5.82 -10.03 -14.99
C ILE A 184 7.29 -9.61 -14.94
N MET A 185 7.91 -9.54 -13.76
CA MET A 185 9.34 -9.20 -13.63
C MET A 185 10.24 -10.21 -14.33
N SER A 186 9.91 -11.51 -14.26
CA SER A 186 10.66 -12.56 -14.95
C SER A 186 10.59 -12.38 -16.47
N ILE A 187 9.40 -12.07 -17.00
CA ILE A 187 9.23 -11.78 -18.43
C ILE A 187 10.04 -10.54 -18.84
N ILE A 188 9.99 -9.46 -18.06
CA ILE A 188 10.75 -8.24 -18.35
C ILE A 188 12.25 -8.57 -18.42
N ILE A 189 12.79 -9.31 -17.45
CA ILE A 189 14.19 -9.73 -17.45
C ILE A 189 14.53 -10.57 -18.69
N LEU A 190 13.67 -11.54 -19.06
CA LEU A 190 13.87 -12.37 -20.26
C LEU A 190 13.85 -11.53 -21.55
N THR A 191 12.88 -10.63 -21.69
CA THR A 191 12.76 -9.75 -22.87
C THR A 191 13.86 -8.70 -22.97
N GLY A 192 14.46 -8.31 -21.84
CA GLY A 192 15.65 -7.46 -21.81
C GLY A 192 16.89 -8.10 -22.45
N HIS A 193 16.90 -9.42 -22.67
CA HIS A 193 17.97 -10.15 -23.34
C HIS A 193 17.72 -10.38 -24.84
N LEU A 194 16.62 -9.87 -25.40
CA LEU A 194 16.34 -9.98 -26.84
C LEU A 194 17.11 -8.91 -27.64
N ASP A 195 17.41 -9.21 -28.91
CA ASP A 195 18.17 -8.33 -29.82
C ASP A 195 17.57 -6.91 -29.94
N ASN A 196 16.26 -6.76 -29.74
CA ASN A 196 15.53 -5.48 -29.70
C ASN A 196 14.91 -5.21 -28.31
N ALA A 197 15.70 -5.32 -27.25
CA ALA A 197 15.27 -5.18 -25.86
C ALA A 197 14.43 -3.92 -25.58
N VAL A 198 14.76 -2.77 -26.17
CA VAL A 198 14.02 -1.51 -25.96
C VAL A 198 12.58 -1.61 -26.46
N THR A 199 12.35 -2.20 -27.64
CA THR A 199 11.01 -2.35 -28.22
C THR A 199 10.23 -3.47 -27.55
N ALA A 200 10.91 -4.56 -27.17
CA ALA A 200 10.29 -5.72 -26.52
C ALA A 200 9.88 -5.44 -25.06
N VAL A 201 10.72 -4.71 -24.31
CA VAL A 201 10.37 -4.24 -22.95
C VAL A 201 9.37 -3.09 -23.03
N GLY A 202 9.50 -2.21 -24.03
CA GLY A 202 8.56 -1.12 -24.31
C GLY A 202 7.14 -1.60 -24.60
N SER A 203 6.98 -2.69 -25.36
CA SER A 203 5.65 -3.25 -25.66
C SER A 203 4.98 -3.91 -24.45
N LEU A 204 5.76 -4.42 -23.49
CA LEU A 204 5.27 -5.04 -22.25
C LEU A 204 4.89 -4.00 -21.17
N SER A 205 5.42 -2.78 -21.25
CA SER A 205 5.21 -1.71 -20.27
C SER A 205 4.04 -0.78 -20.59
N ILE A 206 3.44 -0.91 -21.79
CA ILE A 206 2.19 -0.25 -22.15
C ILE A 206 1.03 -1.11 -21.63
N TRP A 207 0.55 -0.77 -20.44
CA TRP A 207 -0.66 -1.31 -19.81
C TRP A 207 -1.72 -0.22 -19.66
#